data_AF-A0A0F2PJ30-F1
#
_entry.id   AF-A0A0F2PJ30-F1
#
_cell.length_a   1.000
_cell.length_b   1.000
_cell.length_c   1.000
_cell.angle_alpha   90.00
_cell.angle_beta   90.00
_cell.angle_gamma   90.00
#
_symmetry.space_group_name_H-M   'P 1'
#
loop_
_entity.id
_entity.type
_entity.pdbx_description
1 polymer ?
#
loop_
_entity_poly.entity_id
_entity_poly.type
_entity_poly.pdbx_seq_one_letter_code
_entity_poly.pdbx_strand_id
1 'polypeptide(L)' 'MSQTLTSFQADLNRIQTLAGTLSQVEKEHFKDLTNHEDDKLKGIAVAEQNSSRQLGEIRQLCLAMAQKITEIQKSVKTK' A
#
# COMPACT_ATOMS: atom_id res chain seq x y z
N MET A 1 -7.62 -20.73 15.05
CA MET A 1 -8.10 -20.22 13.74
C MET A 1 -8.56 -18.77 13.82
N SER A 2 -9.48 -18.41 14.74
CA SER A 2 -9.94 -17.02 14.92
C SER A 2 -8.81 -16.02 15.24
N GLN A 3 -7.95 -16.33 16.22
CA GLN A 3 -6.79 -15.49 16.58
C GLN A 3 -5.79 -15.31 15.43
N THR A 4 -5.54 -16.37 14.65
CA THR A 4 -4.66 -16.34 13.47
C THR A 4 -5.20 -15.37 12.42
N LEU A 5 -6.49 -15.42 12.11
CA LEU A 5 -7.12 -14.50 11.16
C LEU A 5 -7.11 -13.05 11.67
N THR A 6 -7.33 -12.84 12.97
CA THR A 6 -7.24 -11.51 13.57
C THR A 6 -5.83 -10.92 13.48
N SER A 7 -4.80 -11.72 13.79
CA SER A 7 -3.40 -11.29 13.63
C SER A 7 -3.08 -10.95 12.18
N PHE A 8 -3.48 -11.82 11.24
CA PHE A 8 -3.22 -11.59 9.83
C PHE A 8 -3.94 -10.35 9.29
N GLN A 9 -5.15 -10.06 9.74
CA GLN A 9 -5.86 -8.82 9.42
C GLN A 9 -5.13 -7.59 9.97
N ALA A 10 -4.59 -7.66 11.19
CA ALA A 10 -3.81 -6.57 11.78
C ALA A 10 -2.52 -6.31 10.96
N ASP A 11 -1.83 -7.37 10.53
CA ASP A 11 -0.65 -7.26 9.68
C ASP A 11 -0.97 -6.61 8.33
N LEU A 12 -2.09 -7.01 7.69
CA LEU A 12 -2.56 -6.40 6.44
C LEU A 12 -2.88 -4.91 6.61
N ASN A 13 -3.53 -4.53 7.70
CA ASN A 13 -3.80 -3.12 7.99
C ASN A 13 -2.50 -2.32 8.21
N ARG A 14 -1.49 -2.93 8.84
CA ARG A 14 -0.17 -2.31 9.02
C ARG A 14 0.54 -2.12 7.67
N ILE A 15 0.57 -3.14 6.82
CA ILE A 15 1.16 -3.05 5.48
C ILE A 15 0.42 -2.02 4.63
N GLN A 16 -0.93 -2.01 4.67
CA GLN A 16 -1.75 -1.01 3.99
C GLN A 16 -1.35 0.42 4.39
N THR A 17 -1.13 0.65 5.68
CA THR A 17 -0.75 1.96 6.22
C THR A 17 0.63 2.36 5.72
N LEU A 18 1.62 1.47 5.84
CA LEU A 18 2.98 1.71 5.37
C LEU A 18 3.03 1.98 3.86
N ALA A 19 2.33 1.17 3.06
CA ALA A 19 2.24 1.37 1.62
C ALA A 19 1.60 2.72 1.26
N GLY A 20 0.59 3.15 2.02
CA GLY A 20 0.00 4.49 1.87
C GLY A 20 0.99 5.61 2.16
N THR A 21 1.71 5.52 3.28
CA THR A 21 2.73 6.52 3.67
C THR A 21 3.84 6.60 2.63
N LEU A 22 4.42 5.47 2.22
CA LEU A 22 5.47 5.43 1.21
C LEU A 22 4.97 5.96 -0.14
N SER A 23 3.75 5.61 -0.56
CA SER A 23 3.16 6.15 -1.80
C SER A 23 3.08 7.67 -1.80
N GLN A 24 2.81 8.27 -0.63
CA GLN A 24 2.81 9.72 -0.47
C GLN A 24 4.23 10.30 -0.53
N VAL A 25 5.19 9.70 0.16
CA VAL A 25 6.61 10.11 0.11
C VAL A 25 7.13 10.12 -1.33
N GLU A 26 6.86 9.07 -2.11
CA GLU A 26 7.32 9.02 -3.51
C GLU A 26 6.64 10.06 -4.42
N LYS A 27 5.41 10.51 -4.09
CA LYS A 27 4.78 11.63 -4.81
C LYS A 27 5.48 12.95 -4.50
N GLU A 28 5.91 13.13 -3.25
CA GLU A 28 6.68 14.30 -2.83
C GLU A 28 8.04 14.30 -3.53
N HIS A 29 8.76 13.18 -3.53
CA HIS A 29 10.01 13.03 -4.28
C HIS A 29 9.84 13.28 -5.79
N PHE A 30 8.79 12.73 -6.42
CA PHE A 30 8.49 12.99 -7.83
C PHE A 30 8.33 14.49 -8.09
N LYS A 31 7.57 15.18 -7.24
CA LYS A 31 7.34 16.63 -7.37
C LYS A 31 8.64 17.40 -7.22
N ASP A 32 9.48 17.05 -6.25
CA ASP A 32 10.74 17.74 -6.01
C ASP A 32 11.71 17.55 -7.18
N LEU A 33 11.85 16.32 -7.67
CA LEU A 33 12.74 15.98 -8.77
C LEU A 33 12.32 16.58 -10.11
N THR A 34 11.01 16.73 -10.37
CA THR A 34 10.50 17.33 -11.61
C THR A 34 10.67 18.84 -11.69
N ASN A 35 11.02 19.51 -10.60
CA ASN A 35 11.30 20.95 -10.58
C ASN A 35 12.70 21.32 -11.11
N HIS A 36 13.51 20.33 -11.49
CA HIS A 36 14.88 20.54 -11.95
C HIS A 36 15.03 20.24 -13.46
N GLU A 37 15.82 21.05 -14.18
CA GLU A 37 16.15 20.86 -15.59
C GLU A 37 17.32 19.86 -15.81
N ASP A 38 17.35 18.78 -15.04
CA ASP A 38 18.38 17.73 -15.13
C ASP A 38 17.74 16.41 -15.60
N ASP A 39 18.24 15.85 -16.70
CA ASP A 39 17.69 14.63 -17.30
C ASP A 39 17.87 13.38 -16.43
N LYS A 40 18.91 13.33 -15.60
CA LYS A 40 19.08 12.26 -14.61
C LYS A 40 18.02 12.38 -13.51
N LEU A 41 17.72 13.59 -13.05
CA LEU A 41 16.67 13.82 -12.06
C LEU A 41 15.28 13.49 -12.62
N LYS A 42 15.02 13.77 -13.90
CA LYS A 42 13.78 13.31 -14.58
C LYS A 42 13.66 11.78 -14.59
N GLY A 43 14.76 11.07 -14.86
CA GLY A 43 14.78 9.61 -14.81
C GLY A 43 14.42 9.05 -13.43
N ILE A 44 14.95 9.65 -12.36
CA ILE A 44 14.62 9.29 -10.98
C ILE A 44 13.15 9.61 -10.70
N ALA A 45 12.65 10.79 -11.11
CA ALA A 45 11.25 11.16 -10.94
C ALA A 45 10.29 10.11 -11.53
N VAL A 46 10.55 9.64 -12.76
CA VAL A 46 9.74 8.58 -13.38
C VAL A 46 9.76 7.30 -12.54
N ALA A 47 10.90 6.94 -11.94
CA ALA A 47 10.99 5.80 -11.03
C ALA A 47 10.12 6.03 -9.77
N GLU A 48 10.19 7.20 -9.13
CA GLU A 48 9.38 7.50 -7.94
C GLU A 48 7.88 7.53 -8.24
N GLN A 49 7.47 8.06 -9.39
CA GLN A 49 6.08 8.01 -9.82
C GLN A 49 5.58 6.56 -9.96
N ASN A 50 6.41 5.68 -10.53
CA ASN A 50 6.09 4.26 -10.65
C ASN A 50 6.02 3.55 -9.30
N SER A 51 6.99 3.81 -8.40
CA SER A 51 7.00 3.30 -7.03
C SER A 51 5.73 3.73 -6.27
N SER A 52 5.35 5.01 -6.36
CA SER A 52 4.13 5.54 -5.75
C SER A 52 2.88 4.79 -6.21
N ARG A 53 2.77 4.53 -7.53
CA ARG A 53 1.65 3.79 -8.10
C ARG A 53 1.58 2.36 -7.56
N GLN A 54 2.70 1.64 -7.58
CA GLN A 54 2.77 0.26 -7.09
C GLN A 54 2.43 0.17 -5.59
N LEU A 55 2.92 1.12 -4.78
CA LEU A 55 2.57 1.20 -3.37
C LEU A 55 1.07 1.49 -3.16
N GLY A 56 0.47 2.31 -4.03
CA GLY A 56 -0.98 2.52 -4.07
C GLY A 56 -1.76 1.24 -4.35
N GLU A 57 -1.28 0.41 -5.28
CA GLU A 57 -1.87 -0.90 -5.61
C GLU A 57 -1.75 -1.88 -4.45
N ILE A 58 -0.58 -1.97 -3.81
CA ILE A 58 -0.35 -2.79 -2.61
C ILE A 58 -1.30 -2.38 -1.49
N ARG A 59 -1.47 -1.07 -1.26
CA ARG A 59 -2.42 -0.55 -0.27
C ARG A 59 -3.84 -1.06 -0.55
N GLN A 60 -4.32 -0.98 -1.79
CA GLN A 60 -5.66 -1.47 -2.15
C GLN A 60 -5.78 -2.98 -2.00
N LEU A 61 -4.74 -3.73 -2.36
CA LEU A 61 -4.71 -5.18 -2.20
C LEU A 61 -4.83 -5.58 -0.72
N CYS A 62 -4.06 -4.96 0.17
CA CYS A 62 -4.13 -5.20 1.61
C CYS A 62 -5.52 -4.88 2.18
N LEU A 63 -6.14 -3.79 1.76
CA LEU A 63 -7.50 -3.42 2.15
C LEU A 63 -8.52 -4.50 1.74
N ALA A 64 -8.46 -4.95 0.48
CA ALA A 64 -9.35 -5.98 -0.03
C ALA A 64 -9.16 -7.33 0.71
N MET A 65 -7.90 -7.69 1.02
CA MET A 65 -7.60 -8.90 1.79
C MET A 65 -8.13 -8.82 3.23
N ALA A 66 -8.01 -7.67 3.90
CA ALA A 66 -8.56 -7.46 5.24
C ALA A 66 -10.09 -7.57 5.26
N GLN A 67 -10.76 -7.08 4.21
CA GLN A 67 -12.22 -7.25 4.04
C GLN A 67 -12.59 -8.73 3.84
N LYS A 68 -11.88 -9.45 2.98
CA LYS A 68 -12.07 -10.89 2.76
C LYS A 68 -11.92 -11.71 4.06
N ILE A 69 -10.94 -11.38 4.90
CA ILE A 69 -10.79 -12.04 6.21
C ILE A 69 -12.01 -11.81 7.10
N THR A 70 -12.53 -10.59 7.11
CA THR A 70 -13.73 -10.25 7.88
C THR A 70 -14.94 -11.08 7.42
N GLU A 71 -15.10 -11.27 6.11
CA GLU A 71 -16.14 -12.14 5.53
C GLU A 71 -15.98 -13.60 5.97
N ILE A 72 -14.75 -14.13 5.89
CA ILE A 72 -14.43 -15.50 6.32
C ILE A 72 -14.75 -15.68 7.81
N GLN A 73 -14.31 -14.76 8.67
CA GLN A 73 -14.57 -14.82 10.11
C GLN A 73 -16.07 -14.82 10.42
N LYS A 74 -16.88 -14.04 9.70
CA LYS A 74 -18.35 -14.06 9.85
C LYS A 74 -18.91 -15.43 9.43
N SER A 75 -18.52 -15.94 8.28
CA SER A 75 -19.02 -17.24 7.78
C SER A 75 -18.71 -18.41 8.74
N VAL A 76 -17.54 -18.38 9.38
CA VAL A 76 -17.11 -19.41 10.34
C VAL A 76 -17.88 -19.30 11.67
N LYS A 77 -18.29 -18.10 12.09
CA LYS A 77 -19.09 -17.91 13.33
C LYS A 77 -20.57 -18.27 13.17
N THR A 78 -21.05 -18.41 11.94
CA THR A 78 -22.47 -18.68 11.64
C THR A 78 -22.74 -20.18 11.40
N LYS A 79 -21.71 -21.02 11.51
CA LYS A 79 -21.79 -22.49 11.55
C LYS A 79 -21.48 -22.98 12.95
#